data_AF-A0A356C1J7-F1
#
_entry.id   AF-A0A356C1J7-F1
#
_cell.length_a   1.000
_cell.length_b   1.000
_cell.length_c   1.000
_cell.angle_alpha   90.00
_cell.angle_beta   90.00
_cell.angle_gamma   90.00
#
_symmetry.space_group_name_H-M   'P 1'
#
loop_
_entity.id
_entity.type
_entity.pdbx_description
1 polymer ?
#
loop_
_entity_poly.entity_id
_entity_poly.type
_entity_poly.pdbx_seq_one_letter_code
_entity_poly.pdbx_strand_id
1 'polypeptide(L)'
;MDKPEKFSWRIPWKGIALTFMVSMLALVVVVWRMANPASVLEGLGEYPLIYFFGALFFVLAAWLVDGQRIGMLARAVGHSVPWWQLAITLGAANFLTLVTPFAGGGGALIIYFLYRRGLKGSTATAIVLAGGLAGQLSLASLGLVVFSNLINIP
;
A
#
# COMPACT_ATOMS: atom_id res chain seq x y z
N MET A 1 -8.66 -41.16 -11.04
CA MET A 1 -8.40 -40.02 -11.96
C MET A 1 -9.42 -38.96 -11.63
N ASP A 2 -9.12 -38.09 -10.66
CA ASP A 2 -10.02 -37.02 -10.25
C ASP A 2 -9.85 -35.82 -11.20
N LYS A 3 -10.96 -35.36 -11.77
CA LYS A 3 -10.98 -34.23 -12.71
C LYS A 3 -10.67 -32.93 -11.95
N PRO A 4 -9.85 -32.02 -12.51
CA PRO A 4 -9.57 -30.75 -11.86
C PRO A 4 -10.82 -29.86 -11.91
N GLU A 5 -11.42 -29.60 -10.75
CA GLU A 5 -12.50 -28.64 -10.62
C GLU A 5 -12.02 -27.24 -11.01
N LYS A 6 -12.63 -26.65 -12.04
CA LYS A 6 -12.41 -25.27 -12.43
C LYS A 6 -12.98 -24.36 -11.34
N PHE A 7 -12.11 -23.90 -10.44
CA PHE A 7 -12.45 -22.89 -9.44
C PHE A 7 -12.80 -21.56 -10.14
N SER A 8 -14.09 -21.31 -10.39
CA SER A 8 -14.57 -20.06 -10.96
C SER A 8 -14.67 -19.01 -9.86
N TRP A 9 -13.61 -18.22 -9.67
CA TRP A 9 -13.61 -17.10 -8.73
C TRP A 9 -14.58 -16.01 -9.21
N ARG A 10 -15.82 -16.03 -8.71
CA ARG A 10 -16.80 -14.95 -8.96
C ARG A 10 -16.54 -13.84 -7.94
N ILE A 11 -15.86 -12.78 -8.38
CA ILE A 11 -15.61 -11.60 -7.56
C ILE A 11 -16.98 -11.03 -7.11
N PRO A 12 -17.25 -10.89 -5.80
CA PRO A 12 -18.54 -10.45 -5.29
C PRO A 12 -18.67 -8.92 -5.39
N TRP A 13 -18.78 -8.43 -6.62
CA TRP A 13 -18.85 -6.99 -6.96
C TRP A 13 -19.91 -6.23 -6.16
N LYS A 14 -21.06 -6.86 -5.87
CA LYS A 14 -22.13 -6.27 -5.05
C LYS A 14 -21.68 -6.01 -3.61
N GLY A 15 -20.91 -6.92 -3.03
CA GLY A 15 -20.38 -6.78 -1.67
C GLY A 15 -19.32 -5.69 -1.59
N ILE A 16 -18.42 -5.63 -2.58
CA ILE A 16 -17.39 -4.58 -2.70
C ILE A 16 -18.04 -3.20 -2.88
N ALA A 17 -19.05 -3.10 -3.76
CA ALA A 17 -19.77 -1.85 -3.98
C ALA A 17 -20.49 -1.39 -2.71
N LEU A 18 -21.13 -2.32 -1.97
CA LEU A 18 -21.81 -2.01 -0.73
C LEU A 18 -20.84 -1.54 0.36
N THR A 19 -19.76 -2.27 0.63
CA THR A 19 -18.76 -1.85 1.63
C THR A 19 -18.14 -0.52 1.27
N PHE A 20 -17.83 -0.30 -0.02
CA PHE A 20 -17.32 0.99 -0.49
C PHE A 20 -18.32 2.13 -0.24
N MET A 21 -19.60 1.93 -0.55
CA MET A 21 -20.65 2.92 -0.28
C MET A 21 -20.81 3.20 1.22
N VAL A 22 -20.81 2.17 2.07
CA VAL A 22 -20.93 2.33 3.52
C VAL A 22 -19.71 3.07 4.09
N SER A 23 -18.49 2.72 3.65
CA SER A 23 -17.27 3.42 4.05
C SER A 23 -17.28 4.88 3.61
N MET A 24 -17.74 5.16 2.38
CA MET A 24 -17.87 6.54 1.87
C MET A 24 -18.87 7.35 2.69
N LEU A 25 -20.04 6.78 2.99
CA LEU A 25 -21.06 7.42 3.82
C LEU A 25 -20.56 7.69 5.24
N ALA A 26 -19.88 6.72 5.85
CA ALA A 26 -19.29 6.89 7.18
C ALA A 26 -18.26 8.02 7.19
N LEU A 27 -17.41 8.11 6.16
CA LEU A 27 -16.43 9.19 6.01
C LEU A 27 -17.13 10.56 5.92
N VAL A 28 -18.15 10.68 5.07
CA VAL A 28 -18.92 11.93 4.90
C VAL A 28 -19.57 12.35 6.23
N VAL A 29 -20.22 11.42 6.93
CA VAL A 29 -20.88 11.70 8.21
C VAL A 29 -19.88 12.14 9.27
N VAL A 30 -18.73 11.47 9.37
CA VAL A 30 -17.67 11.83 10.31
C VAL A 30 -17.13 13.22 10.01
N VAL A 31 -16.75 13.49 8.75
CA VAL A 31 -16.22 14.80 8.33
C VAL A 31 -17.23 15.91 8.60
N TRP A 32 -18.49 15.69 8.27
CA TRP A 32 -19.54 16.70 8.44
C TRP A 32 -19.86 17.00 9.91
N ARG A 33 -19.72 15.99 10.79
CA ARG A 33 -19.95 16.15 12.24
C ARG A 33 -18.75 16.75 12.97
N MET A 34 -17.55 16.57 12.43
CA MET A 34 -16.29 16.90 13.11
C MET A 34 -15.71 18.25 12.65
N ALA A 35 -16.06 18.73 11.45
CA ALA A 35 -15.60 20.01 10.95
C ALA A 35 -16.69 20.73 10.14
N ASN A 36 -16.82 22.04 10.34
CA ASN A 36 -17.65 22.87 9.47
C ASN A 36 -16.97 22.89 8.08
N PRO A 37 -17.56 22.32 7.02
CA PRO A 37 -16.86 22.12 5.75
C PRO A 37 -16.36 23.43 5.14
N ALA A 38 -17.06 24.55 5.42
CA ALA A 38 -16.65 25.89 5.03
C ALA A 38 -15.30 26.31 5.66
N SER A 39 -15.11 26.11 6.96
CA SER A 39 -13.85 26.48 7.64
C SER A 39 -12.68 25.59 7.22
N VAL A 40 -12.94 24.33 6.84
CA VAL A 40 -11.92 23.44 6.29
C VAL A 40 -11.50 23.87 4.89
N LEU A 41 -12.46 24.23 4.03
CA LEU A 41 -12.18 24.72 2.68
C LEU A 41 -11.41 26.04 2.70
N GLU A 42 -11.76 26.96 3.61
CA GLU A 42 -11.08 28.23 3.79
C GLU A 42 -9.64 28.02 4.28
N GLY A 43 -9.44 27.14 5.26
CA GLY A 43 -8.11 26.73 5.71
C GLY A 43 -7.28 26.03 4.64
N LEU A 44 -7.88 25.21 3.76
CA LEU A 44 -7.17 24.61 2.62
C LEU A 44 -6.78 25.64 1.56
N GLY A 45 -7.57 26.70 1.38
CA GLY A 45 -7.28 27.77 0.43
C GLY A 45 -6.05 28.60 0.79
N GLU A 46 -5.72 28.68 2.08
CA GLU A 46 -4.51 29.37 2.57
C GLU A 46 -3.22 28.58 2.35
N TYR A 47 -3.31 27.26 2.12
CA TYR A 47 -2.12 26.43 1.97
C TYR A 47 -1.48 26.59 0.57
N PRO A 48 -0.17 26.92 0.50
CA PRO A 48 0.51 27.02 -0.77
C PRO A 48 0.53 25.68 -1.51
N LEU A 49 0.05 25.67 -2.75
CA LEU A 49 -0.01 24.46 -3.60
C LEU A 49 1.36 23.79 -3.80
N ILE A 50 2.47 24.52 -3.65
CA ILE A 50 3.83 23.99 -3.72
C ILE A 50 4.04 22.83 -2.72
N TYR A 51 3.49 22.93 -1.50
CA TYR A 51 3.63 21.88 -0.49
C TYR A 51 2.78 20.67 -0.84
N PHE A 52 1.61 20.87 -1.43
CA PHE A 52 0.78 19.78 -1.94
C PHE A 52 1.51 18.99 -3.04
N PHE A 53 2.06 19.67 -4.04
CA PHE A 53 2.81 19.01 -5.11
C PHE A 53 4.12 18.38 -4.60
N GLY A 54 4.78 19.01 -3.61
CA GLY A 54 5.95 18.43 -2.93
C GLY A 54 5.60 17.13 -2.21
N ALA A 55 4.54 17.13 -1.40
CA ALA A 55 4.07 15.92 -0.71
C ALA A 55 3.67 14.83 -1.71
N LEU A 56 2.94 15.19 -2.76
CA LEU A 56 2.56 14.26 -3.83
C LEU A 56 3.78 13.62 -4.49
N PHE A 57 4.81 14.43 -4.80
CA PHE A 57 6.06 13.93 -5.36
C PHE A 57 6.74 12.92 -4.42
N PHE A 58 6.86 13.22 -3.13
CA PHE A 58 7.46 12.30 -2.16
C PHE A 58 6.68 11.00 -2.02
N VAL A 59 5.35 11.06 -2.06
CA VAL A 59 4.50 9.84 -2.02
C VAL A 59 4.74 8.98 -3.26
N LEU A 60 4.76 9.57 -4.45
CA LEU A 60 5.02 8.83 -5.70
C LEU A 60 6.44 8.25 -5.71
N ALA A 61 7.43 9.01 -5.25
CA ALA A 61 8.81 8.54 -5.12
C ALA A 61 8.91 7.39 -4.13
N ALA A 62 8.21 7.46 -2.99
CA ALA A 62 8.17 6.38 -2.01
C ALA A 62 7.61 5.08 -2.61
N TRP A 63 6.53 5.16 -3.40
CA TRP A 63 5.98 3.98 -4.07
C TRP A 63 6.94 3.37 -5.11
N LEU A 64 7.71 4.20 -5.81
CA LEU A 64 8.75 3.72 -6.73
C LEU A 64 9.84 2.95 -5.98
N VAL A 65 10.34 3.51 -4.86
CA VAL A 65 11.35 2.87 -4.02
C VAL A 65 10.82 1.56 -3.43
N ASP A 66 9.58 1.56 -2.96
CA ASP A 66 8.93 0.36 -2.42
C ASP A 66 8.81 -0.73 -3.50
N GLY A 67 8.51 -0.33 -4.75
CA GLY A 67 8.44 -1.23 -5.90
C GLY A 67 9.79 -1.85 -6.24
N GLN A 68 10.88 -1.07 -6.14
CA GLN A 68 12.23 -1.61 -6.32
C GLN A 68 12.60 -2.61 -5.22
N ARG A 69 12.20 -2.37 -3.96
CA ARG A 69 12.44 -3.32 -2.85
C ARG A 69 11.88 -4.69 -3.17
N ILE A 70 10.60 -4.75 -3.55
CA ILE A 70 9.95 -6.02 -3.93
C ILE A 70 10.58 -6.60 -5.21
N GLY A 71 10.93 -5.75 -6.17
CA GLY A 71 11.60 -6.16 -7.41
C GLY A 71 12.97 -6.80 -7.18
N MET A 72 13.77 -6.28 -6.25
CA MET A 72 15.05 -6.86 -5.87
C MET A 72 14.87 -8.24 -5.23
N LEU A 73 13.88 -8.41 -4.35
CA LEU A 73 13.56 -9.70 -3.74
C LEU A 73 13.05 -10.72 -4.77
N ALA A 74 12.23 -10.28 -5.74
CA ALA A 74 11.79 -11.13 -6.84
C ALA A 74 12.97 -11.58 -7.73
N ARG A 75 13.91 -10.66 -8.04
CA ARG A 75 15.13 -10.99 -8.80
C ARG A 75 16.03 -11.96 -8.05
N ALA A 76 16.14 -11.85 -6.74
CA ALA A 76 16.94 -12.75 -5.91
C ALA A 76 16.47 -14.22 -5.99
N VAL A 77 15.18 -14.46 -6.28
CA VAL A 77 14.63 -15.81 -6.50
C VAL A 77 14.55 -16.18 -7.99
N GLY A 78 15.26 -15.46 -8.86
CA GLY A 78 15.35 -15.75 -10.29
C GLY A 78 14.19 -15.21 -11.14
N HIS A 79 13.31 -14.37 -10.59
CA HIS A 79 12.20 -13.78 -11.33
C HIS A 79 12.38 -12.27 -11.54
N SER A 80 12.59 -11.88 -12.80
CA SER A 80 12.64 -10.46 -13.16
C SER A 80 11.23 -9.94 -13.47
N VAL A 81 10.84 -8.87 -12.79
CA VAL A 81 9.61 -8.12 -13.08
C VAL A 81 9.98 -6.70 -13.48
N PRO A 82 9.40 -6.15 -14.56
CA PRO A 82 9.58 -4.75 -14.93
C PRO A 82 9.21 -3.82 -13.78
N TRP A 83 10.08 -2.86 -13.48
CA TRP A 83 9.94 -1.99 -12.32
C TRP A 83 8.66 -1.14 -12.34
N TRP A 84 8.22 -0.72 -13.52
CA TRP A 84 7.00 0.10 -13.68
C TRP A 84 5.73 -0.68 -13.31
N GLN A 85 5.69 -1.98 -13.59
CA GLN A 85 4.55 -2.84 -13.21
C GLN A 85 4.49 -3.02 -11.70
N LEU A 86 5.65 -3.17 -11.06
CA LEU A 86 5.75 -3.22 -9.61
C LEU A 86 5.31 -1.89 -8.99
N ALA A 87 5.78 -0.75 -9.51
CA ALA A 87 5.38 0.56 -9.02
C ALA A 87 3.85 0.77 -9.07
N ILE A 88 3.21 0.45 -10.19
CA ILE A 88 1.75 0.54 -10.34
C ILE A 88 1.04 -0.41 -9.37
N THR A 89 1.52 -1.66 -9.27
CA THR A 89 0.95 -2.68 -8.40
C THR A 89 1.07 -2.28 -6.93
N LEU A 90 2.19 -1.69 -6.51
CA LEU A 90 2.39 -1.21 -5.15
C LEU A 90 1.60 0.07 -4.85
N GLY A 91 1.40 0.95 -5.83
CA GLY A 91 0.45 2.07 -5.69
C GLY A 91 -0.97 1.56 -5.41
N ALA A 92 -1.43 0.59 -6.21
CA ALA A 92 -2.72 -0.07 -6.00
C ALA A 92 -2.79 -0.84 -4.66
N ALA A 93 -1.69 -1.50 -4.27
CA ALA A 93 -1.60 -2.22 -3.01
C ALA A 93 -1.68 -1.26 -1.81
N ASN A 94 -0.99 -0.12 -1.86
CA ASN A 94 -1.08 0.91 -0.82
C ASN A 94 -2.50 1.46 -0.69
N PHE A 95 -3.16 1.77 -1.81
CA PHE A 95 -4.56 2.19 -1.78
C PHE A 95 -5.46 1.11 -1.15
N LEU A 96 -5.31 -0.15 -1.57
CA LEU A 96 -6.11 -1.25 -1.06
C LEU A 96 -5.85 -1.49 0.43
N THR A 97 -4.59 -1.42 0.88
CA THR A 97 -4.20 -1.49 2.29
C THR A 97 -4.93 -0.43 3.12
N LEU A 98 -4.99 0.81 2.65
CA LEU A 98 -5.64 1.92 3.37
C LEU A 98 -7.17 1.82 3.40
N VAL A 99 -7.77 1.15 2.42
CA VAL A 99 -9.23 0.97 2.33
C VAL A 99 -9.70 -0.32 3.04
N THR A 100 -8.83 -1.32 3.20
CA THR A 100 -9.18 -2.59 3.87
C THR A 100 -8.92 -2.56 5.37
N PRO A 101 -9.81 -3.15 6.20
CA PRO A 101 -9.52 -3.36 7.61
C PRO A 101 -8.29 -4.27 7.77
N PHE A 102 -7.51 -4.02 8.84
CA PHE A 102 -6.26 -4.74 9.15
C PHE A 102 -5.11 -4.58 8.14
N ALA A 103 -5.19 -3.64 7.19
CA ALA A 103 -4.11 -3.39 6.25
C ALA A 103 -3.71 -4.62 5.39
N GLY A 104 -4.56 -5.65 5.31
CA GLY A 104 -4.23 -6.93 4.70
C GLY A 104 -4.35 -6.98 3.18
N GLY A 105 -5.12 -6.06 2.58
CA GLY A 105 -5.46 -6.11 1.16
C GLY A 105 -4.25 -5.94 0.22
N GLY A 106 -3.33 -5.03 0.53
CA GLY A 106 -2.19 -4.75 -0.35
C GLY A 106 -1.22 -5.92 -0.47
N GLY A 107 -0.92 -6.61 0.63
CA GLY A 107 -0.05 -7.79 0.62
C GLY A 107 -0.63 -8.91 -0.27
N ALA A 108 -1.93 -9.18 -0.14
CA ALA A 108 -2.63 -10.17 -0.95
C ALA A 108 -2.58 -9.82 -2.46
N LEU A 109 -2.73 -8.54 -2.81
CA LEU A 109 -2.65 -8.08 -4.20
C LEU A 109 -1.26 -8.33 -4.80
N ILE A 110 -0.19 -8.03 -4.06
CA ILE A 110 1.18 -8.24 -4.52
C ILE A 110 1.46 -9.74 -4.71
N ILE A 111 1.02 -10.58 -3.76
CA ILE A 111 1.14 -12.05 -3.85
C ILE A 111 0.41 -12.56 -5.10
N TYR A 112 -0.82 -12.11 -5.32
CA TYR A 112 -1.62 -12.49 -6.48
C TYR A 112 -0.97 -12.07 -7.80
N PHE A 113 -0.44 -10.84 -7.86
CA PHE A 113 0.26 -10.34 -9.05
C PHE A 113 1.51 -11.18 -9.38
N LEU A 114 2.34 -11.47 -8.37
CA LEU A 114 3.52 -12.31 -8.53
C LEU A 114 3.16 -13.75 -8.94
N TYR A 115 2.11 -14.31 -8.34
CA TYR A 115 1.59 -15.63 -8.72
C TYR A 115 1.15 -15.67 -10.19
N ARG A 116 0.43 -14.65 -10.66
CA ARG A 116 0.01 -14.53 -12.07
C ARG A 116 1.19 -14.35 -13.04
N ARG A 117 2.36 -13.96 -12.54
CA ARG A 117 3.63 -13.87 -13.29
C ARG A 117 4.44 -15.17 -13.28
N GLY A 118 3.92 -16.24 -12.70
CA GLY A 118 4.54 -17.57 -12.71
C GLY A 118 5.34 -17.93 -11.45
N LEU A 119 5.37 -17.06 -10.43
CA LEU A 119 5.93 -17.43 -9.13
C LEU A 119 5.01 -18.41 -8.40
N LYS A 120 5.59 -19.38 -7.69
CA LYS A 120 4.84 -20.21 -6.75
C LYS A 120 4.25 -19.32 -5.66
N GLY A 121 3.02 -19.61 -5.23
CA GLY A 121 2.34 -18.83 -4.20
C GLY A 121 3.15 -18.71 -2.90
N SER A 122 3.83 -19.80 -2.48
CA SER A 122 4.71 -19.79 -1.32
C SER A 122 5.90 -18.82 -1.47
N THR A 123 6.54 -18.81 -2.64
CA THR A 123 7.64 -17.89 -2.94
C THR A 123 7.17 -16.44 -3.00
N ALA A 124 6.00 -16.19 -3.62
CA ALA A 124 5.40 -14.86 -3.66
C ALA A 124 5.06 -14.34 -2.25
N THR A 125 4.50 -15.17 -1.38
CA THR A 125 4.25 -14.83 0.02
C THR A 125 5.54 -14.55 0.77
N ALA A 126 6.58 -15.37 0.58
CA ALA A 126 7.88 -15.16 1.20
C ALA A 126 8.52 -13.82 0.78
N ILE A 127 8.43 -13.45 -0.51
CA ILE A 127 8.89 -12.15 -1.01
C ILE A 127 8.17 -11.00 -0.30
N VAL A 128 6.84 -11.07 -0.19
CA VAL A 128 6.04 -10.01 0.44
C VAL A 128 6.35 -9.89 1.94
N LEU A 129 6.45 -11.02 2.65
CA LEU A 129 6.82 -11.03 4.06
C LEU A 129 8.24 -10.51 4.29
N ALA A 130 9.22 -10.97 3.51
CA ALA A 130 10.60 -10.51 3.60
C ALA A 130 10.70 -9.01 3.27
N GLY A 131 9.96 -8.53 2.27
CA GLY A 131 9.89 -7.12 1.93
C GLY A 131 9.28 -6.28 3.05
N GLY A 132 8.21 -6.76 3.67
CA GLY A 132 7.58 -6.10 4.83
C GLY A 132 8.53 -6.04 6.03
N LEU A 133 9.20 -7.15 6.36
CA LEU A 133 10.19 -7.20 7.43
C LEU A 133 11.38 -6.28 7.16
N ALA A 134 11.90 -6.27 5.93
CA ALA A 134 12.98 -5.36 5.55
C ALA A 134 12.57 -3.89 5.72
N GLY A 135 11.33 -3.53 5.37
CA GLY A 135 10.78 -2.19 5.60
C GLY A 135 10.70 -1.85 7.08
N GLN A 136 10.10 -2.72 7.90
CA GLN A 136 9.94 -2.50 9.34
C GLN A 136 11.28 -2.45 10.09
N LEU A 137 12.23 -3.31 9.72
CA LEU A 137 13.59 -3.28 10.28
C LEU A 137 14.31 -1.98 9.91
N SER A 138 14.19 -1.52 8.67
CA SER A 138 14.79 -0.24 8.24
C SER A 138 14.22 0.94 9.03
N LEU A 139 12.91 0.96 9.24
CA LEU A 139 12.21 1.96 10.07
C LEU A 139 12.66 1.89 11.53
N ALA A 140 12.76 0.68 12.10
CA ALA A 140 13.24 0.49 13.46
C ALA A 140 14.69 0.97 13.64
N SER A 141 15.58 0.64 12.69
CA SER A 141 16.96 1.12 12.67
C SER A 141 17.03 2.63 12.58
N LEU A 142 16.23 3.25 11.70
CA LEU A 142 16.16 4.71 11.59
C LEU A 142 15.65 5.34 12.89
N GLY A 143 14.64 4.75 13.52
CA GLY A 143 14.16 5.16 14.84
C GLY A 143 15.27 5.13 15.90
N LEU A 144 16.03 4.03 15.97
CA LEU A 144 17.16 3.91 16.90
C LEU A 144 18.24 4.97 16.65
N VAL A 145 18.57 5.26 15.40
CA VAL A 145 19.52 6.31 15.03
C VAL A 145 19.01 7.68 15.43
N VAL A 146 17.73 7.98 15.20
CA VAL A 146 17.13 9.25 15.62
C VAL A 146 17.19 9.37 17.14
N PHE A 147 16.70 8.37 17.89
CA PHE A 147 16.72 8.41 19.35
C PHE A 147 18.12 8.53 19.94
N SER A 148 19.12 7.84 19.38
CA SER A 148 20.49 7.93 19.88
C SER A 148 21.12 9.31 19.66
N ASN A 149 20.73 10.03 18.60
CA ASN A 149 21.17 11.40 18.37
C ASN A 149 20.39 12.43 19.19
N LEU A 150 19.11 12.15 19.48
CA LEU A 150 18.27 13.02 20.32
C LEU A 150 18.66 13.00 21.81
N ILE A 151 19.36 11.96 22.30
CA ILE A 151 19.92 11.92 23.67
C ILE A 151 20.88 13.10 23.93
N ASN A 152 21.44 13.71 22.88
CA ASN A 152 22.35 14.86 22.97
C ASN A 152 21.65 16.23 22.80
N ILE A 153 20.32 16.28 22.83
CA ILE A 153 19.53 17.51 22.77
C ILE A 153 18.88 17.72 24.16
N PRO A 154 18.98 18.92 24.77
CA PRO A 154 18.45 19.18 26.11
C PRO A 154 16.94 18.96 26.22
#